data_AF-A0A838Z8H6-F1
#
_entry.id   AF-A0A838Z8H6-F1
#
_cell.length_a   1.000
_cell.length_b   1.000
_cell.length_c   1.000
_cell.angle_alpha   90.00
_cell.angle_beta   90.00
_cell.angle_gamma   90.00
#
_symmetry.space_group_name_H-M   'P 1'
#
loop_
_entity.id
_entity.type
_entity.pdbx_description
1 polymer ?
#
loop_
_entity_poly.entity_id
_entity_poly.type
_entity_poly.pdbx_seq_one_letter_code
_entity_poly.pdbx_strand_id
1 'polypeptide(L)'
;MFKNIIIIVALLFVGLLSGCSKKYNPESPIEGLWVLDKYESVDDKIIISFHRASQFEENKAGYAFKPNGLLIARQNAGWCGTPPITYMETQGKWSLDRNKINLNGIYWGGTFMAVYEVHQVGASELQLKEVASKYNMDR
;
A
#
# COMPACT_ATOMS: atom_id res chain seq x y z
N MET A 1 -14.86 4.98 -49.19
CA MET A 1 -15.59 4.72 -47.92
C MET A 1 -14.69 4.24 -46.77
N PHE A 2 -13.64 3.44 -47.00
CA PHE A 2 -12.77 2.90 -45.93
C PHE A 2 -11.82 3.91 -45.26
N LYS A 3 -11.52 5.05 -45.89
CA LYS A 3 -10.57 6.06 -45.38
C LYS A 3 -11.09 6.81 -44.14
N ASN A 4 -12.41 6.93 -43.99
CA ASN A 4 -13.04 7.59 -42.84
C ASN A 4 -13.13 6.66 -41.62
N ILE A 5 -13.15 5.34 -41.83
CA ILE A 5 -13.19 4.32 -40.76
C ILE A 5 -11.84 4.25 -40.04
N ILE A 6 -10.72 4.36 -40.77
CA ILE A 6 -9.36 4.33 -40.19
C ILE A 6 -9.13 5.51 -39.23
N ILE A 7 -9.66 6.69 -39.54
CA ILE A 7 -9.54 7.89 -38.68
C ILE A 7 -10.34 7.72 -37.38
N ILE A 8 -11.51 7.07 -37.44
CA ILE A 8 -12.36 6.82 -36.26
C ILE A 8 -11.71 5.79 -35.33
N VAL A 9 -11.05 4.75 -35.88
CA VAL A 9 -10.32 3.75 -35.08
C VAL A 9 -9.07 4.36 -34.41
N ALA A 10 -8.37 5.28 -35.07
CA ALA A 10 -7.22 5.98 -34.50
C ALA A 10 -7.61 6.94 -33.36
N LEU A 11 -8.76 7.60 -33.44
CA LEU A 11 -9.28 8.49 -32.39
C LEU A 11 -9.76 7.73 -31.14
N LEU A 12 -10.24 6.50 -31.30
CA LEU A 12 -10.66 5.65 -30.18
C LEU A 12 -9.48 5.12 -29.34
N PHE A 13 -8.28 5.02 -29.92
CA PHE A 13 -7.10 4.50 -29.23
C PHE A 13 -6.45 5.53 -28.28
N VAL A 14 -6.63 6.84 -28.54
CA VAL A 14 -6.02 7.92 -27.74
C VAL A 14 -6.75 8.13 -26.39
N GLY A 15 -8.00 7.68 -26.26
CA GLY A 15 -8.79 7.82 -25.03
C GLY A 15 -8.44 6.86 -23.89
N LEU A 16 -7.64 5.80 -24.16
CA LEU A 16 -7.37 4.74 -23.18
C LEU A 16 -6.16 5.00 -22.26
N LEU A 17 -5.41 6.09 -22.47
CA LEU A 17 -4.22 6.40 -21.66
C LEU A 17 -4.49 7.34 -20.48
N SER A 18 -5.75 7.72 -20.22
CA SER A 18 -6.10 8.49 -19.03
C SER A 18 -6.25 7.58 -17.80
N GLY A 19 -5.19 6.82 -17.50
CA GLY A 19 -5.03 6.18 -16.21
C GLY A 19 -4.86 7.28 -15.16
N CYS A 20 -5.93 7.59 -14.43
CA CYS A 20 -5.90 8.58 -13.35
C CYS A 20 -5.03 8.03 -12.21
N SER A 21 -3.72 8.25 -12.28
CA SER A 21 -2.85 8.09 -11.12
C SER A 21 -3.19 9.22 -10.15
N LYS A 22 -3.56 8.86 -8.91
CA LYS A 22 -3.66 9.86 -7.84
C LYS A 22 -2.31 10.56 -7.75
N LYS A 23 -2.28 11.85 -8.07
CA LYS A 23 -1.06 12.66 -8.07
C LYS A 23 -0.48 12.69 -6.66
N TYR A 24 0.83 12.48 -6.56
CA TYR A 24 1.59 12.65 -5.32
C TYR A 24 1.35 14.05 -4.74
N ASN A 25 1.06 14.12 -3.43
CA ASN A 25 0.93 15.38 -2.71
C ASN A 25 2.11 15.55 -1.73
N PRO A 26 3.04 16.49 -1.99
CA PRO A 26 4.15 16.77 -1.07
C PRO A 26 3.72 17.23 0.32
N GLU A 27 2.53 17.82 0.46
CA GLU A 27 1.99 18.25 1.77
C GLU A 27 1.46 17.07 2.60
N SER A 28 1.22 15.92 1.97
CA SER A 28 0.76 14.70 2.64
C SER A 28 1.45 13.48 2.02
N PRO A 29 2.78 13.39 2.16
CA PRO A 29 3.60 12.51 1.35
C PRO A 29 3.36 11.02 1.64
N ILE A 30 2.80 10.70 2.83
CA ILE A 30 2.40 9.35 3.24
C ILE A 30 1.12 8.88 2.55
N GLU A 31 0.20 9.78 2.21
CA GLU A 31 -1.06 9.39 1.58
C GLU A 31 -0.83 8.72 0.23
N GLY A 32 -1.56 7.65 -0.06
CA GLY A 32 -1.40 6.87 -1.28
C GLY A 32 -1.36 5.36 -1.02
N LEU A 33 -1.08 4.60 -2.08
CA LEU A 33 -0.92 3.16 -2.04
C LEU A 33 0.55 2.81 -2.16
N TRP A 34 1.00 1.98 -1.23
CA TRP A 34 2.38 1.57 -1.03
C TRP A 34 2.44 0.05 -1.02
N VAL A 35 3.22 -0.51 -1.95
CA VAL A 35 3.42 -1.95 -2.08
C VAL A 35 4.75 -2.30 -1.43
N LEU A 36 4.75 -3.37 -0.63
CA LEU A 36 5.92 -3.83 0.10
C LEU A 36 6.99 -4.32 -0.87
N ASP A 37 8.21 -3.80 -0.75
CA ASP A 37 9.37 -4.31 -1.47
C ASP A 37 10.19 -5.26 -0.60
N LYS A 38 10.49 -4.84 0.63
CA LYS A 38 11.42 -5.56 1.50
C LYS A 38 11.11 -5.33 2.97
N TYR A 39 11.35 -6.38 3.74
CA TYR A 39 11.43 -6.35 5.20
C TYR A 39 12.85 -6.77 5.59
N GLU A 40 13.57 -5.92 6.33
CA GLU A 40 14.96 -6.16 6.69
C GLU A 40 15.28 -5.78 8.12
N SER A 41 16.24 -6.47 8.73
CA SER A 41 16.79 -6.14 10.05
C SER A 41 18.16 -5.48 9.88
N VAL A 42 18.30 -4.25 10.38
CA VAL A 42 19.54 -3.46 10.36
C VAL A 42 19.79 -2.95 11.78
N ASP A 43 20.90 -3.36 12.39
CA ASP A 43 21.26 -2.99 13.78
C ASP A 43 20.12 -3.20 14.79
N ASP A 44 19.54 -4.41 14.78
CA ASP A 44 18.39 -4.82 15.60
C ASP A 44 17.11 -3.97 15.41
N LYS A 45 17.04 -3.20 14.32
CA LYS A 45 15.85 -2.44 13.92
C LYS A 45 15.27 -3.03 12.66
N ILE A 46 13.94 -3.12 12.64
CA ILE A 46 13.20 -3.57 11.47
C ILE A 46 12.94 -2.36 10.57
N ILE A 47 13.42 -2.42 9.33
CA ILE A 47 13.15 -1.45 8.27
C ILE A 47 12.25 -2.12 7.23
N ILE A 48 11.22 -1.42 6.83
CA ILE A 48 10.22 -1.86 5.86
C ILE A 48 10.21 -0.87 4.72
N SER A 49 10.58 -1.35 3.53
CA SER A 49 10.69 -0.54 2.31
C SER A 49 9.49 -0.80 1.41
N PHE A 50 8.93 0.28 0.85
CA PHE A 50 7.80 0.26 -0.05
C PHE A 50 8.05 1.16 -1.25
N HIS A 51 7.39 0.84 -2.36
CA HIS A 51 7.23 1.74 -3.48
C HIS A 51 5.77 2.15 -3.67
N ARG A 52 5.57 3.34 -4.23
CA ARG A 52 4.24 3.86 -4.55
C ARG A 52 3.67 3.16 -5.77
N ALA A 53 2.40 2.76 -5.71
CA ALA A 53 1.69 2.19 -6.85
C ALA A 53 0.28 2.78 -6.99
N SER A 54 -0.33 2.61 -8.17
CA SER A 54 -1.73 2.99 -8.43
C SER A 54 -2.73 1.91 -7.97
N GLN A 55 -2.28 0.67 -7.85
CA GLN A 55 -3.03 -0.50 -7.43
C GLN A 55 -2.10 -1.47 -6.70
N PHE A 56 -2.67 -2.39 -5.92
CA PHE A 56 -1.88 -3.45 -5.31
C PHE A 56 -1.35 -4.42 -6.35
N GLU A 57 -0.11 -4.87 -6.16
CA GLU A 57 0.42 -6.01 -6.90
C GLU A 57 -0.19 -7.32 -6.38
N GLU A 58 -0.48 -8.24 -7.30
CA GLU A 58 -1.22 -9.49 -7.01
C GLU A 58 -0.59 -10.29 -5.85
N ASN A 59 0.74 -10.43 -5.88
CA ASN A 59 1.51 -11.31 -4.99
C ASN A 59 2.30 -10.57 -3.90
N LYS A 60 1.91 -9.34 -3.58
CA LYS A 60 2.60 -8.53 -2.56
C LYS A 60 1.65 -7.94 -1.53
N ALA A 61 2.17 -7.79 -0.32
CA ALA A 61 1.54 -7.03 0.74
C ALA A 61 1.66 -5.52 0.48
N GLY A 62 0.89 -4.72 1.22
CA GLY A 62 1.00 -3.27 1.15
C GLY A 62 -0.06 -2.55 1.97
N TYR A 63 -0.01 -1.23 1.93
CA TYR A 63 -0.96 -0.35 2.60
C TYR A 63 -1.48 0.71 1.64
N ALA A 64 -2.75 1.08 1.78
CA ALA A 64 -3.27 2.33 1.22
C ALA A 64 -3.71 3.26 2.35
N PHE A 65 -2.97 4.35 2.54
CA PHE A 65 -3.26 5.42 3.49
C PHE A 65 -4.19 6.44 2.83
N LYS A 66 -5.47 6.45 3.22
CA LYS A 66 -6.46 7.40 2.68
C LYS A 66 -6.51 8.68 3.53
N PRO A 67 -6.78 9.86 2.93
CA PRO A 67 -6.76 11.15 3.65
C PRO A 67 -7.72 11.26 4.84
N ASN A 68 -8.80 10.46 4.83
CA ASN A 68 -9.79 10.42 5.90
C ASN A 68 -9.40 9.50 7.07
N GLY A 69 -8.15 9.04 7.15
CA GLY A 69 -7.68 8.10 8.16
C GLY A 69 -8.09 6.64 7.91
N LEU A 70 -8.72 6.30 6.78
CA LEU A 70 -8.99 4.92 6.41
C LEU A 70 -7.69 4.24 5.95
N LEU A 71 -7.40 3.09 6.53
CA LEU A 71 -6.34 2.19 6.09
C LEU A 71 -6.95 1.06 5.28
N ILE A 72 -6.41 0.79 4.10
CA ILE A 72 -6.58 -0.52 3.44
C ILE A 72 -5.27 -1.28 3.61
N ALA A 73 -5.30 -2.42 4.29
CA ALA A 73 -4.13 -3.27 4.49
C ALA A 73 -4.25 -4.51 3.61
N ARG A 74 -3.29 -4.72 2.71
CA ARG A 74 -3.17 -5.95 1.92
C ARG A 74 -2.16 -6.87 2.58
N GLN A 75 -2.62 -8.02 3.04
CA GLN A 75 -1.85 -8.95 3.86
C GLN A 75 -2.09 -10.39 3.44
N ASN A 76 -1.23 -11.31 3.89
CA ASN A 76 -1.47 -12.75 3.78
C ASN A 76 -2.89 -13.10 4.29
N ALA A 77 -3.63 -13.89 3.54
CA ALA A 77 -4.99 -14.33 3.83
C ALA A 77 -5.10 -15.65 4.63
N GLY A 78 -4.02 -16.12 5.26
CA GLY A 78 -4.02 -17.38 5.99
C GLY A 78 -2.79 -17.62 6.87
N TRP A 79 -2.87 -18.71 7.64
CA TRP A 79 -1.83 -19.14 8.59
C TRP A 79 -0.55 -19.60 7.92
N CYS A 80 -0.66 -20.16 6.71
CA CYS A 80 0.45 -20.79 6.01
C CYS A 80 0.96 -19.87 4.91
N GLY A 81 2.24 -19.48 4.99
CA GLY A 81 2.92 -18.66 3.98
C GLY A 81 3.53 -19.48 2.84
N THR A 82 3.08 -20.70 2.60
CA THR A 82 3.62 -21.55 1.52
C THR A 82 3.03 -21.10 0.18
N PRO A 83 3.86 -20.83 -0.84
CA PRO A 83 3.35 -20.44 -2.15
C PRO A 83 2.35 -21.45 -2.75
N PRO A 84 1.32 -20.96 -3.47
CA PRO A 84 1.01 -19.55 -3.68
C PRO A 84 0.39 -18.89 -2.43
N ILE A 85 0.99 -17.78 -1.97
CA ILE A 85 0.43 -16.99 -0.86
C ILE A 85 -0.77 -16.22 -1.39
N THR A 86 -1.95 -16.47 -0.82
CA THR A 86 -3.14 -15.67 -1.12
C THR A 86 -3.09 -14.39 -0.29
N TYR A 87 -3.42 -13.26 -0.91
CA TYR A 87 -3.51 -11.96 -0.25
C TYR A 87 -4.95 -11.49 -0.18
N MET A 88 -5.31 -10.83 0.92
CA MET A 88 -6.61 -10.19 1.12
C MET A 88 -6.44 -8.74 1.53
N GLU A 89 -7.45 -7.93 1.23
CA GLU A 89 -7.53 -6.54 1.67
C GLU A 89 -8.49 -6.42 2.85
N THR A 90 -8.01 -5.80 3.92
CA THR A 90 -8.82 -5.50 5.11
C THR A 90 -8.84 -3.99 5.35
N GLN A 91 -9.91 -3.53 6.00
CA GLN A 91 -10.01 -2.14 6.43
C GLN A 91 -9.49 -1.97 7.85
N GLY A 92 -8.94 -0.79 8.11
CA GLY A 92 -8.45 -0.36 9.41
C GLY A 92 -8.45 1.15 9.52
N LYS A 93 -7.74 1.70 10.50
CA LYS A 93 -7.48 3.13 10.59
C LYS A 93 -5.98 3.39 10.66
N TRP A 94 -5.61 4.57 10.21
CA TRP A 94 -4.27 5.09 10.38
C TRP A 94 -4.33 6.55 10.83
N SER A 95 -3.25 6.98 11.48
CA SER A 95 -3.01 8.38 11.81
C SER A 95 -1.52 8.66 11.77
N LEU A 96 -1.14 9.92 11.54
CA LEU A 96 0.23 10.41 11.59
C LEU A 96 0.34 11.46 12.69
N ASP A 97 1.23 11.23 13.65
CA ASP A 97 1.66 12.24 14.64
C ASP A 97 3.15 12.50 14.47
N ARG A 98 3.49 13.69 13.95
CA ARG A 98 4.86 14.06 13.53
C ARG A 98 5.43 13.04 12.54
N ASN A 99 6.36 12.19 12.98
CA ASN A 99 6.99 11.14 12.18
C ASN A 99 6.51 9.73 12.54
N LYS A 100 5.46 9.59 13.38
CA LYS A 100 4.94 8.29 13.81
C LYS A 100 3.61 7.98 13.15
N ILE A 101 3.56 6.86 12.44
CA ILE A 101 2.34 6.31 11.87
C ILE A 101 1.78 5.28 12.84
N ASN A 102 0.53 5.46 13.26
CA ASN A 102 -0.19 4.49 14.08
C ASN A 102 -1.20 3.78 13.20
N LEU A 103 -1.14 2.45 13.16
CA LEU A 103 -2.07 1.59 12.44
C LEU A 103 -2.88 0.75 13.42
N ASN A 104 -4.15 0.56 13.10
CA ASN A 104 -4.95 -0.53 13.64
C ASN A 104 -5.81 -1.13 12.54
N GLY A 105 -6.02 -2.43 12.58
CA GLY A 105 -6.81 -3.09 11.56
C GLY A 105 -7.05 -4.55 11.84
N ILE A 106 -7.60 -5.22 10.85
CA ILE A 106 -7.93 -6.64 10.88
C ILE A 106 -6.93 -7.39 9.99
N TYR A 107 -6.57 -8.60 10.37
CA TYR A 107 -5.89 -9.56 9.50
C TYR A 107 -6.66 -10.88 9.54
N TRP A 108 -6.27 -11.86 8.73
CA TRP A 108 -7.01 -13.12 8.59
C TRP A 108 -7.26 -13.86 9.92
N GLY A 109 -6.42 -13.65 10.94
CA GLY A 109 -6.51 -14.32 12.23
C GLY A 109 -7.02 -13.45 13.37
N GLY A 110 -7.40 -12.19 13.15
CA GLY A 110 -7.88 -11.30 14.22
C GLY A 110 -7.51 -9.84 13.99
N THR A 111 -6.97 -9.17 15.01
CA THR A 111 -6.63 -7.74 14.96
C THR A 111 -5.14 -7.47 15.08
N PHE A 112 -4.69 -6.38 14.46
CA PHE A 112 -3.33 -5.88 14.61
C PHE A 112 -3.28 -4.40 14.96
N MET A 113 -2.23 -4.03 15.67
CA MET A 113 -1.80 -2.65 15.88
C MET A 113 -0.32 -2.55 15.55
N ALA A 114 0.07 -1.48 14.87
CA ALA A 114 1.48 -1.22 14.57
C ALA A 114 1.79 0.26 14.73
N VAL A 115 3.00 0.56 15.21
CA VAL A 115 3.57 1.89 15.28
C VAL A 115 4.84 1.88 14.47
N TYR A 116 4.88 2.75 13.46
CA TYR A 116 6.04 2.94 12.60
C TYR A 116 6.59 4.35 12.76
N GLU A 117 7.90 4.49 12.69
CA GLU A 117 8.58 5.77 12.53
C GLU A 117 8.95 5.94 11.05
N VAL A 118 8.63 7.09 10.46
CA VAL A 118 8.99 7.41 9.08
C VAL A 118 10.50 7.65 9.01
N HIS A 119 11.20 6.77 8.31
CA HIS A 119 12.64 6.90 8.06
C HIS A 119 12.92 7.72 6.80
N GLN A 120 12.17 7.45 5.73
CA GLN A 120 12.23 8.18 4.46
C GLN A 120 10.84 8.19 3.81
N VAL A 121 10.46 9.30 3.18
CA VAL A 121 9.26 9.38 2.35
C VAL A 121 9.49 10.31 1.16
N GLY A 122 9.03 9.90 -0.01
CA GLY A 122 9.08 10.70 -1.23
C GLY A 122 7.98 10.37 -2.24
N ALA A 123 8.21 10.78 -3.48
CA ALA A 123 7.23 10.59 -4.56
C ALA A 123 7.03 9.11 -4.92
N SER A 124 8.08 8.28 -4.84
CA SER A 124 8.06 6.86 -5.24
C SER A 124 8.41 5.90 -4.11
N GLU A 125 9.01 6.36 -3.02
CA GLU A 125 9.59 5.51 -1.98
C GLU A 125 9.08 5.89 -0.59
N LEU A 126 8.89 4.88 0.24
CA LEU A 126 8.57 5.00 1.65
C LEU A 126 9.39 3.96 2.42
N GLN A 127 10.12 4.41 3.44
CA GLN A 127 10.78 3.54 4.39
C GLN A 127 10.25 3.81 5.79
N LEU A 128 9.82 2.74 6.44
CA LEU A 128 9.30 2.76 7.79
C LEU A 128 10.22 1.94 8.68
N LYS A 129 10.44 2.43 9.89
CA LYS A 129 11.07 1.67 10.96
C LYS A 129 9.99 1.18 11.92
N GLU A 130 9.94 -0.12 12.18
CA GLU A 130 9.03 -0.66 13.18
C GLU A 130 9.44 -0.20 14.59
N VAL A 131 8.49 0.38 15.31
CA VAL A 131 8.65 0.78 16.72
C VAL A 131 7.99 -0.24 17.63
N ALA A 132 6.77 -0.64 17.27
CA ALA A 132 6.03 -1.68 17.98
C ALA A 132 4.99 -2.31 17.05
N SER A 133 4.76 -3.60 17.23
CA SER A 133 3.66 -4.32 16.59
C SER A 133 3.00 -5.25 17.61
N LYS A 134 1.68 -5.43 17.49
CA LYS A 134 0.89 -6.33 18.33
C LYS A 134 -0.20 -6.98 17.48
N TYR A 135 -0.22 -8.31 17.48
CA TYR A 135 -1.26 -9.11 16.86
C TYR A 135 -2.06 -9.83 17.94
N ASN A 136 -3.38 -9.73 17.89
CA ASN A 136 -4.29 -10.48 18.75
C ASN A 136 -5.08 -11.42 17.86
N MET A 137 -4.98 -12.71 18.14
CA MET A 137 -5.69 -13.73 17.40
C MET A 137 -7.09 -13.93 18.00
N ASP A 138 -8.11 -13.89 17.15
CA ASP A 138 -9.47 -14.22 17.54
C ASP A 138 -9.52 -15.76 17.67
N ARG A 139 -9.59 -16.24 18.91
CA ARG A 139 -9.64 -17.68 19.23
C ARG A 139 -11.02 -18.27 18.99
#